data_AF-A0A0N0N3N4-F1
#
_entry.id   AF-A0A0N0N3N4-F1
#
_cell.length_a   1.000
_cell.length_b   1.000
_cell.length_c   1.000
_cell.angle_alpha   90.00
_cell.angle_beta   90.00
_cell.angle_gamma   90.00
#
_symmetry.space_group_name_H-M   'P 1'
#
loop_
_entity.id
_entity.type
_entity.pdbx_description
1 polymer ?
#
loop_
_entity_poly.entity_id
_entity_poly.type
_entity_poly.pdbx_seq_one_letter_code
_entity_poly.pdbx_strand_id
1 'polypeptide(L)'
;MTWPATDRYDIQAAPDGLAFIQDLLNTLSAGKPRETDLLLARDTAQTWLNETWRHQSLQLSRPPVELGDEDVEHLRAFRDSLRERLATAAEGAEDGQESILKSQLEATLRLAPDGTVHAEPAGSGWNAVVSLILIEMLNAQRNDQWRRLKVCRSERCQVTFFDRSRNNSAVWHDVRRCGHPANLRAYRARQRAQTHEQTTV
;
A
#
# COMPACT_ATOMS: atom_id res chain seq x y z
N MET A 1 -18.63 3.56 0.20
CA MET A 1 -17.69 4.36 1.01
C MET A 1 -16.38 4.44 0.24
N THR A 2 -15.70 5.57 0.32
CA THR A 2 -14.50 5.93 -0.44
C THR A 2 -13.23 5.53 0.32
N TRP A 3 -12.13 5.37 -0.41
CA TRP A 3 -10.79 5.12 0.14
C TRP A 3 -9.98 6.40 -0.05
N PRO A 4 -9.98 7.32 0.93
CA PRO A 4 -9.62 8.72 0.72
C PRO A 4 -8.19 8.91 0.23
N ALA A 5 -7.24 8.05 0.59
CA ALA A 5 -5.87 8.18 0.11
C ALA A 5 -5.69 7.61 -1.31
N THR A 6 -6.39 6.52 -1.62
CA THR A 6 -6.32 5.81 -2.91
C THR A 6 -7.09 6.54 -4.00
N ASP A 7 -8.25 7.11 -3.66
CA ASP A 7 -9.14 7.80 -4.60
C ASP A 7 -8.47 9.05 -5.20
N ARG A 8 -7.49 9.65 -4.51
CA ARG A 8 -6.64 10.77 -5.00
C ARG A 8 -5.93 10.44 -6.30
N TYR A 9 -5.64 9.17 -6.54
CA TYR A 9 -4.89 8.70 -7.71
C TYR A 9 -5.78 8.17 -8.83
N ASP A 10 -7.10 8.21 -8.66
CA ASP A 10 -8.07 7.71 -9.66
C ASP A 10 -7.78 6.26 -10.05
N ILE A 11 -7.54 5.42 -9.03
CA ILE A 11 -7.30 3.99 -9.18
C ILE A 11 -8.31 3.20 -8.37
N GLN A 12 -8.66 2.01 -8.89
CA GLN A 12 -9.59 1.14 -8.20
C GLN A 12 -8.92 0.50 -6.97
N ALA A 13 -9.50 0.73 -5.79
CA ALA A 13 -9.10 0.11 -4.53
C ALA A 13 -9.09 -1.42 -4.62
N ALA A 14 -8.19 -2.07 -3.89
CA ALA A 14 -8.08 -3.51 -3.75
C ALA A 14 -9.39 -4.11 -3.20
N PRO A 15 -9.62 -5.43 -3.34
CA PRO A 15 -10.77 -6.06 -2.71
C PRO A 15 -10.67 -6.06 -1.17
N ASP A 16 -11.82 -6.14 -0.51
CA ASP A 16 -11.97 -6.44 0.92
C ASP A 16 -11.13 -5.53 1.85
N GLY A 17 -10.46 -6.09 2.86
CA GLY A 17 -9.61 -5.34 3.78
C GLY A 17 -8.22 -5.02 3.21
N LEU A 18 -7.81 -5.65 2.10
CA LEU A 18 -6.57 -5.29 1.39
C LEU A 18 -6.61 -3.84 0.89
N ALA A 19 -7.80 -3.30 0.66
CA ALA A 19 -8.02 -1.90 0.33
C ALA A 19 -7.50 -0.94 1.42
N PHE A 20 -7.63 -1.30 2.70
CA PHE A 20 -7.12 -0.48 3.80
C PHE A 20 -5.59 -0.42 3.81
N ILE A 21 -4.93 -1.54 3.51
CA ILE A 21 -3.48 -1.61 3.38
C ILE A 21 -3.02 -0.74 2.20
N GLN A 22 -3.70 -0.87 1.04
CA GLN A 22 -3.43 -0.02 -0.11
C GLN A 22 -3.62 1.46 0.23
N ASP A 23 -4.68 1.80 0.96
CA ASP A 23 -4.98 3.18 1.34
C ASP A 23 -3.94 3.76 2.28
N LEU A 24 -3.50 3.01 3.31
CA LEU A 24 -2.36 3.41 4.13
C LEU A 24 -1.13 3.70 3.26
N LEU A 25 -0.77 2.81 2.34
CA LEU A 25 0.41 2.98 1.49
C LEU A 25 0.30 4.18 0.54
N ASN A 26 -0.93 4.59 0.21
CA ASN A 26 -1.25 5.72 -0.64
C ASN A 26 -1.45 7.04 0.14
N THR A 27 -1.38 7.02 1.47
CA THR A 27 -1.29 8.26 2.27
C THR A 27 -0.05 9.06 1.89
N LEU A 28 1.04 8.38 1.52
CA LEU A 28 2.24 8.97 0.97
C LEU A 28 1.94 9.63 -0.38
N SER A 29 2.44 10.85 -0.55
CA SER A 29 2.37 11.57 -1.82
C SER A 29 3.06 10.81 -2.94
N ALA A 30 2.32 10.50 -4.00
CA ALA A 30 2.77 9.74 -5.14
C ALA A 30 2.34 10.43 -6.44
N GLY A 31 3.09 10.24 -7.53
CA GLY A 31 2.71 10.80 -8.83
C GLY A 31 2.78 12.32 -8.94
N LYS A 32 1.98 12.86 -9.87
CA LYS A 32 1.84 14.29 -10.16
C LYS A 32 0.35 14.63 -10.33
N PRO A 33 -0.11 15.80 -9.83
CA PRO A 33 0.62 16.73 -8.97
C PRO A 33 0.99 16.07 -7.63
N ARG A 34 2.06 16.57 -7.00
CA ARG A 34 2.38 16.12 -5.64
C ARG A 34 1.33 16.65 -4.70
N GLU A 35 0.85 15.78 -3.83
CA GLU A 35 -0.07 16.15 -2.79
C GLU A 35 0.57 16.03 -1.41
N THR A 36 -0.15 16.42 -0.35
CA THR A 36 0.34 16.30 1.02
C THR A 36 0.32 14.84 1.47
N ASP A 37 1.35 14.41 2.18
CA ASP A 37 1.33 13.13 2.91
C ASP A 37 0.28 13.22 4.04
N LEU A 38 -0.73 12.35 4.02
CA LEU A 38 -1.82 12.39 5.01
C LEU A 38 -1.35 12.02 6.41
N LEU A 39 -0.24 11.30 6.51
CA LEU A 39 0.41 11.00 7.79
C LEU A 39 1.44 12.07 8.18
N LEU A 40 1.51 13.23 7.53
CA LEU A 40 2.47 14.28 7.92
C LEU A 40 2.11 14.93 9.26
N ALA A 41 0.81 15.19 9.47
CA ALA A 41 0.29 15.80 10.69
C ALA A 41 -0.75 14.89 11.36
N ARG A 42 -0.89 15.03 12.68
CA ARG A 42 -1.84 14.25 13.48
C ARG A 42 -3.28 14.43 13.01
N ASP A 43 -3.71 15.67 12.79
CA ASP A 43 -5.10 15.94 12.42
C ASP A 43 -5.48 15.34 11.06
N THR A 44 -4.56 15.39 10.08
CA THR A 44 -4.77 14.76 8.78
C THR A 44 -4.76 13.24 8.88
N ALA A 45 -3.89 12.68 9.72
CA ALA A 45 -3.82 11.23 9.95
C ALA A 45 -5.10 10.73 10.67
N GLN A 46 -5.58 11.46 11.67
CA GLN A 46 -6.80 11.14 12.40
C GLN A 46 -8.03 11.22 11.49
N THR A 47 -8.08 12.23 10.61
CA THR A 47 -9.16 12.36 9.61
C THR A 47 -9.17 11.16 8.67
N TRP A 48 -8.02 10.82 8.08
CA TRP A 48 -7.86 9.64 7.23
C TRP A 48 -8.30 8.36 7.94
N LEU A 49 -7.85 8.15 9.18
CA LEU A 49 -8.18 6.98 9.96
C LEU A 49 -9.68 6.90 10.25
N ASN A 50 -10.29 8.00 10.66
CA ASN A 50 -11.72 8.06 10.94
C ASN A 50 -12.58 7.73 9.72
N GLU A 51 -12.19 8.19 8.53
CA GLU A 51 -12.91 7.90 7.29
C GLU A 51 -12.76 6.42 6.88
N THR A 52 -11.55 5.87 6.96
CA THR A 52 -11.27 4.49 6.56
C THR A 52 -11.79 3.44 7.55
N TRP A 53 -11.71 3.69 8.86
CA TRP A 53 -12.09 2.75 9.92
C TRP A 53 -13.59 2.40 9.93
N ARG A 54 -14.42 3.27 9.34
CA ARG A 54 -15.86 3.04 9.19
C ARG A 54 -16.21 2.22 7.96
N HIS A 55 -15.23 1.83 7.15
CA HIS A 55 -15.47 1.11 5.91
C HIS A 55 -15.99 -0.31 6.18
N GLN A 56 -17.14 -0.64 5.60
CA GLN A 56 -17.84 -1.91 5.85
C GLN A 56 -17.02 -3.17 5.54
N SER A 57 -16.05 -3.07 4.62
CA SER A 57 -15.20 -4.22 4.25
C SER A 57 -14.27 -4.66 5.39
N LEU A 58 -14.01 -3.80 6.39
CA LEU A 58 -13.15 -4.10 7.53
C LEU A 58 -13.89 -4.84 8.64
N GLN A 59 -15.23 -4.86 8.62
CA GLN A 59 -16.07 -5.62 9.56
C GLN A 59 -15.71 -5.38 11.05
N LEU A 60 -15.29 -4.16 11.39
CA LEU A 60 -14.82 -3.82 12.72
C LEU A 60 -15.99 -3.64 13.68
N SER A 61 -15.91 -4.29 14.85
CA SER A 61 -16.88 -4.16 15.94
C SER A 61 -16.54 -3.04 16.93
N ARG A 62 -15.39 -2.37 16.76
CA ARG A 62 -14.86 -1.35 17.68
C ARG A 62 -14.82 0.03 17.03
N PRO A 63 -14.95 1.12 17.81
CA PRO A 63 -14.80 2.47 17.29
C PRO A 63 -13.36 2.73 16.78
N PRO A 64 -13.17 3.77 15.94
CA PRO A 64 -11.85 4.26 15.56
C PRO A 64 -10.99 4.56 16.78
N VAL A 65 -9.68 4.36 16.66
CA VAL A 65 -8.72 4.75 17.68
C VAL A 65 -8.30 6.20 17.51
N GLU A 66 -8.00 6.84 18.64
CA GLU A 66 -7.35 8.15 18.66
C GLU A 66 -5.85 7.97 18.51
N LEU A 67 -5.25 8.77 17.63
CA LEU A 67 -3.81 8.84 17.39
C LEU A 67 -3.21 9.97 18.23
N GLY A 68 -2.07 9.73 18.86
CA GLY A 68 -1.14 10.74 19.36
C GLY A 68 -0.12 11.15 18.29
N ASP A 69 0.68 12.19 18.56
CA ASP A 69 1.72 12.64 17.61
C ASP A 69 2.77 11.54 17.34
N GLU A 70 3.17 10.82 18.38
CA GLU A 70 4.12 9.71 18.28
C GLU A 70 3.54 8.52 17.48
N ASP A 71 2.22 8.29 17.56
CA ASP A 71 1.57 7.23 16.77
C ASP A 71 1.74 7.48 15.26
N VAL A 72 1.68 8.74 14.84
CA VAL A 72 1.82 9.13 13.44
C VAL A 72 3.23 8.83 12.92
N GLU A 73 4.25 9.06 13.75
CA GLU A 73 5.64 8.68 13.43
C GLU A 73 5.79 7.18 13.20
N HIS A 74 5.23 6.37 14.11
CA HIS A 74 5.24 4.92 14.00
C HIS A 74 4.48 4.42 12.76
N LEU A 75 3.33 5.02 12.44
CA LEU A 75 2.57 4.68 11.24
C LEU A 75 3.33 5.00 9.96
N ARG A 76 4.03 6.14 9.90
CA ARG A 76 4.90 6.49 8.76
C ARG A 76 6.02 5.48 8.62
N ALA A 77 6.73 5.18 9.70
CA ALA A 77 7.83 4.21 9.69
C ALA A 77 7.34 2.82 9.21
N PHE A 78 6.22 2.33 9.76
CA PHE A 78 5.62 1.06 9.33
C PHE A 78 5.22 1.07 7.85
N ARG A 79 4.55 2.14 7.39
CA ARG A 79 4.15 2.30 5.98
C ARG A 79 5.36 2.24 5.06
N ASP A 80 6.43 2.96 5.40
CA ASP A 80 7.61 3.08 4.55
C ASP A 80 8.36 1.74 4.48
N SER A 81 8.51 1.02 5.60
CA SER A 81 9.07 -0.35 5.60
C SER A 81 8.21 -1.34 4.81
N LEU A 82 6.87 -1.28 4.93
CA LEU A 82 5.98 -2.16 4.18
C LEU A 82 6.09 -1.91 2.66
N ARG A 83 6.19 -0.63 2.29
CA ARG A 83 6.33 -0.20 0.90
C ARG A 83 7.66 -0.65 0.29
N GLU A 84 8.76 -0.51 1.04
CA GLU A 84 10.08 -0.99 0.62
C GLU A 84 10.04 -2.50 0.32
N ARG A 85 9.42 -3.30 1.20
CA ARG A 85 9.26 -4.74 0.94
C ARG A 85 8.42 -5.05 -0.29
N LEU A 86 7.35 -4.30 -0.54
CA LEU A 86 6.54 -4.47 -1.76
C LEU A 86 7.33 -4.11 -3.02
N ALA A 87 8.24 -3.12 -2.94
CA ALA A 87 9.11 -2.76 -4.05
C ALA A 87 10.16 -3.85 -4.32
N THR A 88 10.86 -4.34 -3.28
CA THR A 88 11.87 -5.40 -3.40
C THR A 88 11.28 -6.72 -3.90
N ALA A 89 10.08 -7.10 -3.43
CA ALA A 89 9.39 -8.30 -3.89
C ALA A 89 9.07 -8.27 -5.41
N ALA A 90 8.87 -7.08 -5.98
CA ALA A 90 8.63 -6.92 -7.42
C ALA A 90 9.89 -7.16 -8.26
N GLU A 91 11.09 -7.08 -7.66
CA GLU A 91 12.38 -7.25 -8.33
C GLU A 91 12.89 -8.71 -8.28
N GLY A 92 12.16 -9.61 -7.60
CA GLY A 92 12.52 -11.03 -7.51
C GLY A 92 13.72 -11.32 -6.61
N ALA A 93 14.11 -10.37 -5.74
CA ALA A 93 15.13 -10.61 -4.74
C ALA A 93 14.64 -11.58 -3.66
N GLU A 94 15.41 -12.63 -3.40
CA GLU A 94 15.14 -13.60 -2.32
C GLU A 94 15.35 -12.97 -0.93
N ASP A 95 14.55 -13.45 0.00
CA ASP A 95 14.28 -12.96 1.36
C ASP A 95 15.57 -12.83 2.19
N GLY A 96 16.16 -11.62 2.21
CA GLY A 96 17.41 -11.33 2.93
C GLY A 96 17.41 -10.03 3.71
N GLN A 97 16.26 -9.38 3.89
CA GLN A 97 16.18 -8.10 4.59
C GLN A 97 15.23 -8.19 5.79
N GLU A 98 15.82 -8.38 6.98
CA GLU A 98 15.18 -8.06 8.25
C GLU A 98 14.80 -6.56 8.25
N SER A 99 13.51 -6.27 8.14
CA SER A 99 12.76 -5.33 8.99
C SER A 99 11.42 -4.93 8.33
N ILE A 100 10.35 -5.64 8.68
CA ILE A 100 9.18 -4.95 9.22
C ILE A 100 9.38 -5.12 10.71
N LEU A 101 9.47 -4.02 11.45
CA LEU A 101 9.49 -3.92 12.91
C LEU A 101 9.18 -5.26 13.62
N LYS A 102 10.05 -5.72 14.54
CA LYS A 102 9.83 -6.88 15.44
C LYS A 102 8.63 -6.67 16.39
N SER A 103 7.50 -6.25 15.86
CA SER A 103 6.25 -5.98 16.54
C SER A 103 5.52 -7.30 16.63
N GLN A 104 5.77 -8.02 17.73
CA GLN A 104 4.77 -8.96 18.22
C GLN A 104 3.55 -8.12 18.59
N LEU A 105 2.54 -8.15 17.73
CA LEU A 105 1.27 -7.48 17.97
C LEU A 105 0.23 -8.52 18.34
N GLU A 106 -0.60 -8.14 19.29
CA GLU A 106 -1.76 -8.92 19.69
C GLU A 106 -2.91 -8.70 18.69
N ALA A 107 -3.71 -9.74 18.53
CA ALA A 107 -5.00 -9.70 17.86
C ALA A 107 -6.00 -10.46 18.74
N THR A 108 -7.25 -10.02 18.75
CA THR A 108 -8.32 -10.70 19.47
C THR A 108 -9.08 -11.61 18.52
N LEU A 109 -9.34 -12.85 18.91
CA LEU A 109 -10.24 -13.73 18.15
C LEU A 109 -11.64 -13.66 18.74
N ARG A 110 -12.63 -13.37 17.90
CA ARG A 110 -14.05 -13.34 18.27
C ARG A 110 -14.79 -14.46 17.55
N LEU A 111 -15.54 -15.26 18.33
CA LEU A 111 -16.50 -16.21 17.82
C LEU A 111 -17.85 -15.50 17.64
N ALA A 112 -18.33 -15.40 16.41
CA ALA A 112 -19.64 -14.86 16.09
C ALA A 112 -20.76 -15.90 16.38
N PRO A 113 -22.02 -15.45 16.55
CA PRO A 113 -23.14 -16.35 16.86
C PRO A 113 -23.41 -17.43 15.81
N ASP A 114 -23.01 -17.21 14.56
CA ASP A 114 -23.12 -18.18 13.45
C ASP A 114 -21.98 -19.22 13.44
N GLY A 115 -21.07 -19.17 14.41
CA GLY A 115 -19.92 -20.07 14.55
C GLY A 115 -18.68 -19.64 13.77
N THR A 116 -18.71 -18.50 13.06
CA THR A 116 -17.54 -17.98 12.37
C THR A 116 -16.55 -17.32 13.33
N VAL A 117 -15.26 -17.46 13.08
CA VAL A 117 -14.20 -16.84 13.88
C VAL A 117 -13.57 -15.70 13.09
N HIS A 118 -13.57 -14.51 13.67
CA HIS A 118 -12.95 -13.32 13.11
C HIS A 118 -11.79 -12.85 14.00
N ALA A 119 -10.71 -12.41 13.36
CA ALA A 119 -9.68 -11.67 14.05
C ALA A 119 -10.06 -10.19 14.10
N GLU A 120 -9.89 -9.55 15.25
CA GLU A 120 -10.12 -8.13 15.47
C GLU A 120 -8.83 -7.45 15.96
N PRO A 121 -8.59 -6.19 15.55
CA PRO A 121 -7.40 -5.48 15.96
C PRO A 121 -7.41 -5.17 17.46
N ALA A 122 -6.29 -5.48 18.12
CA ALA A 122 -6.07 -5.20 19.54
C ALA A 122 -5.18 -3.98 19.77
N GLY A 123 -5.14 -3.47 21.00
CA GLY A 123 -4.33 -2.30 21.37
C GLY A 123 -4.99 -0.94 21.09
N SER A 124 -4.16 0.11 21.16
CA SER A 124 -4.52 1.53 21.03
C SER A 124 -3.57 2.26 20.08
N GLY A 125 -3.93 3.47 19.64
CA GLY A 125 -3.08 4.31 18.79
C GLY A 125 -2.61 3.57 17.54
N TRP A 126 -1.32 3.71 17.20
CA TRP A 126 -0.75 3.03 16.03
C TRP A 126 -0.79 1.50 16.11
N ASN A 127 -0.72 0.91 17.31
CA ASN A 127 -0.73 -0.55 17.48
C ASN A 127 -2.04 -1.19 16.99
N ALA A 128 -3.18 -0.54 17.22
CA ALA A 128 -4.47 -1.03 16.71
C ALA A 128 -4.55 -0.98 15.19
N VAL A 129 -4.00 0.07 14.59
CA VAL A 129 -3.96 0.24 13.13
C VAL A 129 -3.06 -0.83 12.51
N VAL A 130 -1.86 -1.04 13.06
CA VAL A 130 -0.94 -2.08 12.55
C VAL A 130 -1.47 -3.49 12.82
N SER A 131 -2.12 -3.74 13.95
CA SER A 131 -2.81 -5.01 14.22
C SER A 131 -3.85 -5.31 13.13
N LEU A 132 -4.66 -4.32 12.72
CA LEU A 132 -5.62 -4.48 11.63
C LEU A 132 -4.93 -4.78 10.29
N ILE A 133 -3.85 -4.06 9.98
CA ILE A 133 -3.08 -4.30 8.75
C ILE A 133 -2.53 -5.73 8.71
N LEU A 134 -1.98 -6.22 9.82
CA LEU A 134 -1.45 -7.59 9.88
C LEU A 134 -2.56 -8.65 9.72
N ILE A 135 -3.75 -8.42 10.28
CA ILE A 135 -4.93 -9.27 10.07
C ILE A 135 -5.29 -9.32 8.58
N GLU A 136 -5.38 -8.17 7.92
CA GLU A 136 -5.73 -8.10 6.50
C GLU A 136 -4.63 -8.63 5.58
N MET A 137 -3.36 -8.48 5.97
CA MET A 137 -2.23 -9.11 5.29
C MET A 137 -2.35 -10.64 5.36
N LEU A 138 -2.64 -11.19 6.54
CA LEU A 138 -2.85 -12.63 6.73
C LEU A 138 -4.01 -13.15 5.85
N ASN A 139 -5.14 -12.43 5.83
CA ASN A 139 -6.29 -12.78 4.99
C ASN A 139 -5.93 -12.76 3.50
N ALA A 140 -5.26 -11.70 3.04
CA ALA A 140 -4.84 -11.57 1.65
C ALA A 140 -3.80 -12.63 1.25
N GLN A 141 -2.92 -13.04 2.16
CA GLN A 141 -1.95 -14.13 1.93
C GLN A 141 -2.65 -15.48 1.80
N ARG A 142 -3.59 -15.78 2.71
CA ARG A 142 -4.41 -17.02 2.65
C ARG A 142 -5.20 -17.15 1.35
N ASN A 143 -5.61 -16.01 0.78
CA ASN A 143 -6.39 -15.97 -0.45
C ASN A 143 -5.55 -15.75 -1.73
N ASP A 144 -4.21 -15.83 -1.65
CA ASP A 144 -3.27 -15.56 -2.77
C ASP A 144 -3.47 -14.19 -3.45
N GLN A 145 -4.00 -13.21 -2.70
CA GLN A 145 -4.22 -11.84 -3.18
C GLN A 145 -3.05 -10.91 -2.84
N TRP A 146 -2.26 -11.22 -1.81
CA TRP A 146 -1.15 -10.38 -1.36
C TRP A 146 -0.19 -10.00 -2.49
N ARG A 147 0.22 -10.97 -3.31
CA ARG A 147 1.16 -10.77 -4.45
C ARG A 147 0.65 -9.84 -5.55
N ARG A 148 -0.63 -9.47 -5.53
CA ARG A 148 -1.24 -8.55 -6.48
C ARG A 148 -1.16 -7.10 -6.01
N LEU A 149 -0.92 -6.84 -4.72
CA LEU A 149 -0.65 -5.49 -4.24
C LEU A 149 0.79 -5.12 -4.62
N LYS A 150 0.95 -4.04 -5.40
CA LYS A 150 2.23 -3.68 -6.02
C LYS A 150 2.46 -2.17 -5.98
N VAL A 151 3.72 -1.77 -6.02
CA VAL A 151 4.13 -0.38 -6.24
C VAL A 151 4.35 -0.13 -7.73
N CYS A 152 3.84 0.98 -8.25
CA CYS A 152 4.06 1.36 -9.64
C CYS A 152 5.56 1.52 -9.94
N ARG A 153 6.06 0.82 -10.96
CA ARG A 153 7.47 0.82 -11.38
C ARG A 153 8.00 2.19 -11.85
N SER A 154 7.13 3.19 -12.02
CA SER A 154 7.57 4.54 -12.39
C SER A 154 8.17 5.21 -11.17
N GLU A 155 9.45 5.53 -11.23
CA GLU A 155 10.19 6.34 -10.24
C GLU A 155 9.48 7.65 -9.89
N ARG A 156 8.70 8.20 -10.83
CA ARG A 156 7.94 9.45 -10.64
C ARG A 156 6.51 9.25 -10.16
N CYS A 157 6.04 8.01 -10.07
CA CYS A 157 4.70 7.68 -9.63
C CYS A 157 4.73 7.01 -8.28
N GLN A 158 5.25 5.78 -8.19
CA GLN A 158 5.28 4.99 -6.97
C GLN A 158 3.90 4.77 -6.31
N VAL A 159 2.77 5.05 -6.97
CA VAL A 159 1.44 4.74 -6.40
C VAL A 159 1.31 3.24 -6.15
N THR A 160 0.70 2.86 -5.03
CA THR A 160 0.39 1.46 -4.73
C THR A 160 -0.94 1.08 -5.38
N PHE A 161 -0.95 -0.02 -6.14
CA PHE A 161 -2.09 -0.48 -6.89
C PHE A 161 -2.30 -1.99 -6.75
N PHE A 162 -3.52 -2.45 -7.03
CA PHE A 162 -3.84 -3.87 -7.10
C PHE A 162 -3.84 -4.37 -8.54
N ASP A 163 -3.02 -5.37 -8.83
CA ASP A 163 -2.86 -5.98 -10.14
C ASP A 163 -4.05 -6.89 -10.50
N ARG A 164 -4.88 -6.37 -11.41
CA ARG A 164 -6.04 -7.05 -11.98
C ARG A 164 -5.77 -7.82 -13.26
N SER A 165 -4.52 -7.83 -13.73
CA SER A 165 -4.15 -8.63 -14.90
C SER A 165 -4.31 -10.13 -14.59
N ARG A 166 -4.65 -10.89 -15.63
CA ARG A 166 -4.93 -12.33 -15.54
C ARG A 166 -3.75 -13.10 -14.91
N ASN A 167 -2.52 -12.73 -15.28
CA ASN A 167 -1.28 -13.42 -14.93
C ASN A 167 -0.42 -12.66 -13.90
N ASN A 168 -0.98 -11.68 -13.17
CA ASN A 168 -0.22 -10.86 -12.21
C ASN A 168 1.03 -10.20 -12.83
N SER A 169 0.91 -9.71 -14.07
CA SER A 169 2.04 -9.15 -14.84
C SER A 169 2.05 -7.62 -14.89
N ALA A 170 1.05 -6.93 -14.34
CA ALA A 170 1.05 -5.48 -14.34
C ALA A 170 2.18 -4.97 -13.43
N VAL A 171 2.93 -4.00 -13.95
CA VAL A 171 4.02 -3.31 -13.22
C VAL A 171 3.76 -1.79 -13.15
N TRP A 172 2.66 -1.33 -13.73
CA TRP A 172 2.22 0.07 -13.72
C TRP A 172 0.77 0.12 -13.27
N HIS A 173 0.42 1.09 -12.43
CA HIS A 173 -0.98 1.32 -12.04
C HIS A 173 -1.85 1.72 -13.25
N ASP A 174 -1.26 2.43 -14.21
CA ASP A 174 -1.92 2.87 -15.45
C ASP A 174 -0.90 2.87 -16.60
N VAL A 175 -1.23 2.17 -17.68
CA VAL A 175 -0.35 2.04 -18.86
C VAL A 175 -0.22 3.37 -19.61
N ARG A 176 -1.26 4.19 -19.66
CA ARG A 176 -1.24 5.49 -20.33
C ARG A 176 -0.41 6.52 -19.57
N ARG A 177 -0.60 6.62 -18.25
CA ARG A 177 0.08 7.59 -17.38
C ARG A 177 1.53 7.20 -17.08
N CYS A 178 1.81 5.92 -16.88
CA CYS A 178 3.14 5.46 -16.47
C CYS A 178 3.84 4.56 -17.49
N GLY A 179 3.12 3.62 -18.12
CA GLY A 179 3.69 2.66 -19.06
C GLY A 179 4.23 3.28 -20.36
N HIS A 180 3.43 4.05 -21.10
CA HIS A 180 3.86 4.67 -22.36
C HIS A 180 5.04 5.64 -22.18
N PRO A 181 5.04 6.55 -21.18
CA PRO A 181 6.20 7.42 -20.95
C PRO A 181 7.48 6.64 -20.62
N ALA A 182 7.39 5.52 -19.89
CA ALA A 182 8.53 4.66 -19.63
C ALA A 182 9.05 4.01 -20.92
N ASN A 183 8.17 3.44 -21.74
CA ASN A 183 8.53 2.84 -23.03
C ASN A 183 9.18 3.85 -23.99
N LEU A 184 8.65 5.07 -24.05
CA LEU A 184 9.21 6.14 -24.88
C LEU A 184 10.60 6.58 -24.41
N ARG A 185 10.83 6.68 -23.08
CA ARG A 185 12.16 6.97 -22.52
C ARG A 185 13.15 5.87 -22.88
N ALA A 186 12.77 4.60 -22.73
CA ALA A 186 13.62 3.46 -23.07
C ALA A 186 13.95 3.42 -24.56
N TYR A 187 12.96 3.68 -25.44
CA TYR A 187 13.17 3.78 -26.89
C TYR A 187 14.18 4.88 -27.25
N ARG A 188 14.02 6.09 -26.71
CA ARG A 188 14.94 7.21 -26.94
C ARG A 188 16.35 6.95 -26.40
N ALA A 189 16.48 6.25 -25.27
CA ALA A 189 17.78 5.86 -24.72
C ALA A 189 18.51 4.90 -25.67
N ARG A 190 17.81 3.91 -26.22
CA ARG A 190 18.37 2.99 -27.23
C ARG A 190 18.78 3.71 -28.51
N GLN A 191 17.97 4.64 -29.01
CA GLN A 191 18.34 5.43 -30.19
C GLN A 191 19.63 6.24 -29.97
N ARG A 192 19.76 6.92 -28.82
CA ARG A 192 20.98 7.69 -28.51
C ARG A 192 22.22 6.81 -28.39
N ALA A 193 22.10 5.62 -27.80
CA ALA A 193 23.20 4.67 -27.71
C ALA A 193 23.67 4.22 -29.10
N GLN A 194 22.73 3.89 -30.00
CA GLN A 194 23.04 3.52 -31.38
C GLN A 194 23.71 4.64 -32.16
N THR A 195 23.24 5.89 -32.01
CA THR A 195 23.89 7.05 -32.65
C THR A 195 25.28 7.32 -32.09
N HIS A 196 25.50 7.14 -30.78
CA HIS A 196 26.81 7.34 -30.16
C HIS A 196 27.82 6.28 -30.62
N GLU A 197 27.38 5.03 -30.77
CA GLU A 197 28.20 3.92 -31.24
C GLU A 197 28.61 4.09 -32.72
N GLN A 198 27.74 4.70 -33.54
CA GLN A 198 28.03 5.02 -34.95
C GLN A 198 28.97 6.23 -35.15
N THR A 199 29.01 7.18 -34.21
CA THR A 199 29.88 8.37 -34.31
C THR A 199 31.30 8.11 -33.74
N THR A 200 31.50 7.01 -33.02
CA THR A 200 32.80 6.66 -32.39
C THR A 200 33.62 5.67 -33.24
N VAL A 201 33.17 5.36 -34.46
CA VAL A 201 33.85 4.50 -35.45
C VAL A 201 34.38 5.33 -36.59
#